data_AF-M4VD98-F1
#
_entry.id   AF-M4VD98-F1
#
_cell.length_a   1.000
_cell.length_b   1.000
_cell.length_c   1.000
_cell.angle_alpha   90.00
_cell.angle_beta   90.00
_cell.angle_gamma   90.00
#
_symmetry.space_group_name_H-M   'P 1'
#
loop_
_entity.id
_entity.type
_entity.pdbx_description
1 polymer ?
#
loop_
_entity_poly.entity_id
_entity_poly.type
_entity_poly.pdbx_seq_one_letter_code
_entity_poly.pdbx_strand_id
1 'polypeptide(L)'
;MQRVVQNKSVESEAYKKQLHIWLGVGSAGGAISMVSLATSLPDPSSTLVFLQLSLWSFLVGVVGAGASLLFLSLRADALGEHYAAAHNRDQLNTAVKVIPVVISSPQRLADDANQERNIMIEKSQKEHNQAERAWKFSRWYKGAWVISLSVSAAAFIFGFAWPLTQISFFETSLYCHENAKCTQEPVNADFSGAQQEQ
;
A
#
# COMPACT_ATOMS: atom_id res chain seq x y z
N MET A 1 30.00 11.15 -4.61
CA MET A 1 28.58 10.74 -4.55
C MET A 1 28.33 9.28 -4.16
N GLN A 2 29.31 8.36 -4.28
CA GLN A 2 29.16 6.96 -3.85
C GLN A 2 28.61 6.80 -2.43
N ARG A 3 29.05 7.62 -1.46
CA ARG A 3 28.54 7.56 -0.08
C ARG A 3 27.04 7.84 0.05
N VAL A 4 26.47 8.76 -0.72
CA VAL A 4 25.04 9.13 -0.58
C VAL A 4 24.14 8.06 -1.22
N VAL A 5 24.57 7.50 -2.35
CA VAL A 5 23.86 6.40 -3.03
C VAL A 5 23.95 5.11 -2.22
N GLN A 6 25.11 4.82 -1.63
CA GLN A 6 25.29 3.68 -0.72
C GLN A 6 24.47 3.84 0.57
N ASN A 7 24.34 5.05 1.11
CA ASN A 7 23.53 5.25 2.31
C ASN A 7 22.04 5.01 2.02
N LYS A 8 21.55 5.44 0.85
CA LYS A 8 20.17 5.20 0.39
C LYS A 8 19.86 3.72 0.17
N SER A 9 20.83 2.94 -0.35
CA SER A 9 20.63 1.49 -0.56
C SER A 9 20.60 0.70 0.75
N VAL A 10 21.45 1.06 1.72
CA VAL A 10 21.48 0.41 3.05
C VAL A 10 20.21 0.74 3.85
N GLU A 11 19.75 2.00 3.84
CA GLU A 11 18.49 2.39 4.49
C GLU A 11 17.27 1.70 3.82
N SER A 12 17.24 1.66 2.48
CA SER A 12 16.21 0.95 1.70
C SER A 12 16.11 -0.53 2.06
N GLU A 13 17.24 -1.23 2.22
CA GLU A 13 17.24 -2.63 2.63
C GLU A 13 16.71 -2.83 4.06
N ALA A 14 17.06 -1.94 4.99
CA ALA A 14 16.56 -2.00 6.36
C ALA A 14 15.03 -1.84 6.41
N TYR A 15 14.48 -0.87 5.67
CA TYR A 15 13.03 -0.69 5.56
C TYR A 15 12.34 -1.88 4.89
N LYS A 16 12.93 -2.48 3.84
CA LYS A 16 12.39 -3.70 3.21
C LYS A 16 12.35 -4.87 4.20
N LYS A 17 13.41 -5.09 4.98
CA LYS A 17 13.46 -6.15 6.00
C LYS A 17 12.41 -5.93 7.08
N GLN A 18 12.32 -4.72 7.61
CA GLN A 18 11.35 -4.38 8.66
C GLN A 18 9.91 -4.58 8.18
N LEU A 19 9.62 -4.23 6.92
CA LEU A 19 8.30 -4.36 6.34
C LEU A 19 7.98 -5.83 6.00
N HIS A 20 8.94 -6.64 5.54
CA HIS A 20 8.73 -8.09 5.39
C HIS A 20 8.46 -8.79 6.72
N ILE A 21 9.17 -8.40 7.79
CA ILE A 21 8.92 -8.91 9.14
C ILE A 21 7.51 -8.53 9.57
N TRP A 22 7.11 -7.26 9.42
CA TRP A 22 5.77 -6.81 9.80
C TRP A 22 4.65 -7.49 8.99
N LEU A 23 4.87 -7.67 7.70
CA LEU A 23 3.91 -8.31 6.80
C LEU A 23 3.80 -9.81 7.11
N GLY A 24 4.92 -10.48 7.35
CA GLY A 24 4.94 -11.88 7.79
C GLY A 24 4.26 -12.09 9.15
N VAL A 25 4.61 -11.26 10.14
CA VAL A 25 4.03 -11.32 11.50
C VAL A 25 2.53 -10.98 11.47
N GLY A 26 2.13 -9.93 10.74
CA GLY A 26 0.74 -9.53 10.60
C GLY A 26 -0.11 -10.57 9.86
N SER A 27 0.42 -11.15 8.77
CA SER A 27 -0.27 -12.21 8.02
C SER A 27 -0.42 -13.50 8.83
N ALA A 28 0.64 -13.93 9.52
CA ALA A 28 0.59 -15.11 10.38
C ALA A 28 -0.35 -14.91 11.57
N GLY A 29 -0.29 -13.75 12.25
CA GLY A 29 -1.18 -13.42 13.37
C GLY A 29 -2.66 -13.38 12.95
N GLY A 30 -2.96 -12.75 11.80
CA GLY A 30 -4.33 -12.71 11.27
C GLY A 30 -4.86 -14.09 10.91
N ALA A 31 -4.07 -14.92 10.23
CA ALA A 31 -4.45 -16.29 9.88
C ALA A 31 -4.70 -17.15 11.13
N ILE A 32 -3.80 -17.09 12.11
CA ILE A 32 -3.95 -17.84 13.38
C ILE A 32 -5.20 -17.36 14.13
N SER A 33 -5.46 -16.05 14.19
CA SER A 33 -6.67 -15.53 14.84
C SER A 33 -7.96 -15.99 14.17
N MET A 34 -8.00 -16.04 12.83
CA MET A 34 -9.19 -16.51 12.09
C MET A 34 -9.41 -18.01 12.30
N VAL A 35 -8.35 -18.81 12.27
CA VAL A 35 -8.43 -20.25 12.54
C VAL A 35 -8.84 -20.52 13.98
N SER A 36 -8.27 -19.80 14.95
CA SER A 36 -8.62 -19.93 16.38
C SER A 36 -10.06 -19.53 16.67
N LEU A 37 -10.57 -18.51 15.98
CA LEU A 37 -11.98 -18.12 16.06
C LEU A 37 -12.87 -19.25 15.53
N ALA A 38 -12.55 -19.80 14.35
CA ALA A 38 -13.32 -20.87 13.72
C ALA A 38 -13.41 -22.15 14.57
N THR A 39 -12.34 -22.49 15.32
CA THR A 39 -12.33 -23.66 16.22
C THR A 39 -13.10 -23.44 17.52
N SER A 40 -13.45 -22.20 17.86
CA SER A 40 -14.11 -21.85 19.12
C SER A 40 -15.63 -21.74 19.00
N LEU A 41 -16.20 -21.91 17.80
CA LEU A 41 -17.65 -21.82 17.56
C LEU A 41 -18.35 -23.20 17.60
N PRO A 42 -19.63 -23.27 18.02
CA PRO A 42 -20.35 -24.53 18.23
C PRO A 42 -20.60 -25.36 16.96
N ASP A 43 -20.71 -24.72 15.78
CA ASP A 43 -20.97 -25.37 14.48
C ASP A 43 -19.88 -25.01 13.44
N PRO A 44 -18.73 -25.72 13.43
CA PRO A 44 -17.56 -25.34 12.65
C PRO A 44 -17.78 -25.40 11.13
N SER A 45 -18.66 -26.26 10.63
CA SER A 45 -18.90 -26.45 9.18
C SER A 45 -19.62 -25.25 8.56
N SER A 46 -20.62 -24.69 9.24
CA SER A 46 -21.33 -23.48 8.80
C SER A 46 -20.45 -22.23 8.95
N THR A 47 -19.70 -22.13 10.06
CA THR A 47 -18.79 -21.01 10.31
C THR A 47 -17.67 -20.92 9.26
N LEU A 48 -17.13 -22.04 8.79
CA LEU A 48 -16.09 -22.05 7.76
C LEU A 48 -16.54 -21.45 6.41
N VAL A 49 -17.80 -21.67 6.02
CA VAL A 49 -18.36 -21.08 4.78
C VAL A 49 -18.50 -19.56 4.92
N PHE A 50 -18.85 -19.07 6.11
CA PHE A 50 -18.90 -17.62 6.38
C PHE A 50 -17.51 -16.99 6.49
N LEU A 51 -16.56 -17.70 7.09
CA LEU A 51 -15.16 -17.27 7.20
C LEU A 51 -14.45 -17.25 5.84
N GLN A 52 -14.95 -17.99 4.85
CA GLN A 52 -14.36 -18.05 3.53
C GLN A 52 -14.28 -16.67 2.87
N LEU A 53 -15.29 -15.81 3.04
CA LEU A 53 -15.29 -14.46 2.47
C LEU A 53 -14.27 -13.54 3.15
N SER A 54 -14.13 -13.63 4.47
CA SER A 54 -13.10 -12.88 5.20
C SER A 54 -11.70 -13.36 4.86
N LEU A 55 -11.53 -14.66 4.62
CA LEU A 55 -10.25 -15.26 4.23
C LEU A 55 -9.82 -14.83 2.83
N TRP A 56 -10.75 -14.78 1.87
CA TRP A 56 -10.49 -14.20 0.55
C TRP A 56 -10.14 -12.72 0.59
N SER A 57 -10.87 -11.94 1.40
CA SER A 57 -10.58 -10.52 1.60
C SER A 57 -9.18 -10.32 2.21
N PHE A 58 -8.83 -11.13 3.21
CA PHE A 58 -7.50 -11.13 3.82
C PHE A 58 -6.40 -11.49 2.81
N LEU A 59 -6.62 -12.50 1.96
CA LEU A 59 -5.68 -12.92 0.92
C LEU A 59 -5.45 -11.82 -0.12
N VAL A 60 -6.52 -11.14 -0.56
CA VAL A 60 -6.42 -9.95 -1.42
C VAL A 60 -5.63 -8.84 -0.72
N GLY A 61 -5.83 -8.65 0.59
CA GLY A 61 -5.06 -7.73 1.42
C GLY A 61 -3.55 -8.02 1.39
N VAL A 62 -3.16 -9.29 1.56
CA VAL A 62 -1.77 -9.74 1.52
C VAL A 62 -1.15 -9.57 0.13
N VAL A 63 -1.85 -9.96 -0.92
CA VAL A 63 -1.39 -9.79 -2.31
C VAL A 63 -1.23 -8.30 -2.64
N GLY A 64 -2.17 -7.46 -2.24
CA GLY A 64 -2.10 -6.01 -2.41
C GLY A 64 -0.93 -5.37 -1.63
N ALA A 65 -0.63 -5.87 -0.43
CA ALA A 65 0.52 -5.42 0.34
C ALA A 65 1.84 -5.84 -0.35
N GLY A 66 1.93 -7.07 -0.84
CA GLY A 66 3.08 -7.56 -1.61
C GLY A 66 3.29 -6.78 -2.92
N ALA A 67 2.22 -6.51 -3.68
CA ALA A 67 2.29 -5.71 -4.89
C ALA A 67 2.74 -4.26 -4.60
N SER A 68 2.33 -3.70 -3.45
CA SER A 68 2.78 -2.36 -3.04
C SER A 68 4.31 -2.30 -2.87
N LEU A 69 4.94 -3.34 -2.34
CA LEU A 69 6.40 -3.42 -2.21
C LEU A 69 7.10 -3.45 -3.56
N LEU A 70 6.57 -4.21 -4.51
CA LEU A 70 7.10 -4.27 -5.87
C LEU A 70 7.00 -2.90 -6.56
N PHE A 71 5.87 -2.20 -6.44
CA PHE A 71 5.75 -0.86 -7.00
C PHE A 71 6.68 0.16 -6.32
N LEU A 72 6.94 0.00 -5.02
CA LEU A 72 7.89 0.83 -4.30
C LEU A 72 9.32 0.62 -4.78
N SER A 73 9.74 -0.63 -5.04
CA SER A 73 11.07 -0.92 -5.58
C SER A 73 11.23 -0.39 -7.01
N LEU A 74 10.26 -0.64 -7.89
CA LEU A 74 10.29 -0.15 -9.27
C LEU A 74 10.34 1.39 -9.32
N ARG A 75 9.65 2.07 -8.40
CA ARG A 75 9.74 3.52 -8.25
C ARG A 75 11.14 3.97 -7.83
N ALA A 76 11.77 3.26 -6.90
CA ALA A 76 13.11 3.60 -6.43
C ALA A 76 14.15 3.48 -7.56
N ASP A 77 14.06 2.41 -8.36
CA ASP A 77 14.93 2.19 -9.51
C ASP A 77 14.75 3.29 -10.56
N ALA A 78 13.50 3.64 -10.91
CA ALA A 78 13.20 4.73 -11.85
C ALA A 78 13.69 6.10 -11.35
N LEU A 79 13.64 6.36 -10.04
CA LEU A 79 14.25 7.58 -9.47
C LEU A 79 15.78 7.55 -9.59
N GLY A 80 16.40 6.40 -9.34
CA GLY A 80 17.85 6.22 -9.52
C GLY A 80 18.28 6.55 -10.94
N GLU A 81 17.57 6.00 -11.93
CA GLU A 81 17.82 6.27 -13.36
C GLU A 81 17.64 7.75 -13.71
N HIS A 82 16.58 8.39 -13.21
CA HIS A 82 16.36 9.82 -13.40
C HIS A 82 17.53 10.66 -12.91
N TYR A 83 18.00 10.42 -11.67
CA TYR A 83 19.10 11.20 -11.10
C TYR A 83 20.43 10.94 -11.81
N ALA A 84 20.69 9.70 -12.24
CA ALA A 84 21.87 9.35 -13.02
C ALA A 84 21.90 10.09 -14.37
N ALA A 85 20.81 9.99 -15.14
CA ALA A 85 20.70 10.66 -16.44
C ALA A 85 20.72 12.20 -16.31
N ALA A 86 20.07 12.75 -15.28
CA ALA A 86 20.09 14.19 -15.01
C ALA A 86 21.52 14.69 -14.68
N HIS A 87 22.31 13.89 -13.96
CA HIS A 87 23.70 14.23 -13.66
C HIS A 87 24.58 14.15 -14.91
N ASN A 88 24.46 13.10 -15.72
CA ASN A 88 25.19 12.97 -16.98
C ASN A 88 24.90 14.13 -17.93
N ARG A 89 23.62 14.54 -18.02
CA ARG A 89 23.21 15.73 -18.77
C ARG A 89 23.94 16.99 -18.29
N ASP A 90 24.05 17.19 -16.98
CA ASP A 90 24.71 18.36 -16.40
C ASP A 90 26.22 18.37 -16.67
N GLN A 91 26.87 17.20 -16.62
CA GLN A 91 28.27 17.05 -17.01
C GLN A 91 28.48 17.36 -18.50
N LEU A 92 27.62 16.85 -19.38
CA LEU A 92 27.67 17.15 -20.82
C LEU A 92 27.44 18.63 -21.09
N ASN A 93 26.46 19.26 -20.43
CA ASN A 93 26.21 20.70 -20.57
C ASN A 93 27.39 21.53 -20.08
N THR A 94 28.06 21.10 -19.02
CA THR A 94 29.27 21.75 -18.52
C THR A 94 30.40 21.64 -19.56
N ALA A 95 30.61 20.46 -20.15
CA ALA A 95 31.59 20.27 -21.22
C ALA A 95 31.28 21.14 -22.47
N VAL A 96 30.00 21.19 -22.89
CA VAL A 96 29.56 22.02 -24.03
C VAL A 96 29.80 23.52 -23.79
N LYS A 97 29.69 24.00 -22.54
CA LYS A 97 29.97 25.40 -22.20
C LYS A 97 31.44 25.78 -22.34
N VAL A 98 32.35 24.82 -22.16
CA VAL A 98 33.80 25.04 -22.26
C VAL A 98 34.24 25.10 -23.74
N ILE A 99 33.48 24.50 -24.65
CA ILE A 99 33.78 24.49 -26.09
C ILE A 99 33.12 25.71 -26.75
N PRO A 100 33.89 26.74 -27.14
CA PRO A 100 33.34 27.92 -27.79
C PRO A 100 32.76 27.56 -29.17
N VAL A 101 31.73 28.29 -29.59
CA VAL A 101 31.16 28.14 -30.93
C VAL A 101 32.08 28.82 -31.93
N VAL A 102 32.54 28.08 -32.93
CA VAL A 102 33.32 28.63 -34.05
C VAL A 102 32.35 29.21 -35.07
N ILE A 103 32.50 30.47 -35.42
CA ILE A 103 31.70 31.14 -36.45
C ILE A 103 32.64 31.47 -37.61
N SER A 104 32.42 30.87 -38.78
CA SER A 104 33.22 31.12 -39.98
C SER A 104 32.35 31.21 -41.23
N SER A 105 32.82 31.97 -42.21
CA SER A 105 32.36 31.90 -43.60
C SER A 105 33.48 31.30 -44.44
N PRO A 106 33.27 30.24 -45.24
CA PRO A 106 32.01 29.53 -45.50
C PRO A 106 31.50 28.68 -44.32
N GLN A 107 30.18 28.45 -44.32
CA GLN A 107 29.44 27.81 -43.23
C GLN A 107 29.88 26.35 -42.97
N ARG A 108 30.33 25.63 -44.02
CA ARG A 108 30.84 24.26 -43.90
C ARG A 108 32.01 24.13 -42.92
N LEU A 109 32.92 25.10 -42.89
CA LEU A 109 34.06 25.08 -41.96
C LEU A 109 33.62 25.31 -40.51
N ALA A 110 32.54 26.07 -40.30
CA ALA A 110 31.97 26.26 -38.98
C ALA A 110 31.26 24.99 -38.51
N ASP A 111 30.55 24.31 -39.41
CA ASP A 111 29.86 23.06 -39.08
C ASP A 111 30.85 21.93 -38.76
N ASP A 112 31.92 21.79 -39.54
CA ASP A 112 33.00 20.82 -39.29
C ASP A 112 33.69 21.10 -37.94
N ALA A 113 34.00 22.37 -37.64
CA ALA A 113 34.63 22.76 -36.37
C ALA A 113 33.71 22.62 -35.14
N ASN A 114 32.40 22.76 -35.32
CA ASN A 114 31.41 22.61 -34.25
C ASN A 114 30.84 21.18 -34.14
N GLN A 115 31.25 20.24 -34.99
CA GLN A 115 30.68 18.91 -35.06
C GLN A 115 30.71 18.18 -33.71
N GLU A 116 31.86 18.20 -33.02
CA GLU A 116 32.00 17.56 -31.71
C GLU A 116 31.07 18.19 -30.65
N ARG A 117 30.94 19.52 -30.68
CA ARG A 117 30.03 20.26 -29.80
C ARG A 117 28.58 19.87 -30.08
N ASN A 118 28.19 19.76 -31.35
CA ASN A 118 26.84 19.35 -31.75
C ASN A 118 26.53 17.91 -31.30
N ILE A 119 27.49 16.98 -31.42
CA ILE A 119 27.36 15.61 -30.91
C ILE A 119 27.14 15.60 -29.39
N MET A 120 27.86 16.43 -28.63
CA MET A 120 27.67 16.53 -27.18
C MET A 120 26.30 17.12 -26.80
N ILE A 121 25.82 18.11 -27.55
CA ILE A 121 24.47 18.67 -27.38
C ILE A 121 23.41 17.59 -27.65
N GLU A 122 23.56 16.81 -28.72
CA GLU A 122 22.64 15.72 -29.03
C GLU A 122 22.63 14.64 -27.93
N LYS A 123 23.81 14.27 -27.41
CA LYS A 123 23.92 13.36 -26.25
C LYS A 123 23.23 13.93 -25.01
N SER A 124 23.41 15.22 -24.72
CA SER A 124 22.73 15.88 -23.59
C SER A 124 21.21 15.82 -23.73
N GLN A 125 20.69 16.01 -24.94
CA GLN A 125 19.25 15.86 -25.21
C GLN A 125 18.76 14.41 -25.04
N LYS A 126 19.57 13.41 -25.42
CA LYS A 126 19.24 11.99 -25.16
C LYS A 126 19.15 11.69 -23.67
N GLU A 127 20.12 12.14 -22.87
CA GLU A 127 20.10 11.99 -21.41
C GLU A 127 18.90 12.71 -20.78
N HIS A 128 18.54 13.90 -21.29
CA HIS A 128 17.35 14.61 -20.84
C HIS A 128 16.07 13.80 -21.10
N ASN A 129 15.91 13.24 -22.30
CA ASN A 129 14.75 12.42 -22.65
C ASN A 129 14.67 11.15 -21.80
N GLN A 130 15.80 10.53 -21.48
CA GLN A 130 15.85 9.38 -20.56
C GLN A 130 15.43 9.79 -19.14
N ALA A 131 15.99 10.88 -18.61
CA ALA A 131 15.62 11.40 -17.30
C ALA A 131 14.11 11.70 -17.20
N GLU A 132 13.51 12.28 -18.23
CA GLU A 132 12.07 12.55 -18.25
C GLU A 132 11.22 11.28 -18.29
N ARG A 133 11.62 10.27 -19.07
CA ARG A 133 10.93 8.98 -19.12
C ARG A 133 10.96 8.31 -17.74
N ALA A 134 12.14 8.22 -17.13
CA ALA A 134 12.31 7.66 -15.80
C ALA A 134 11.47 8.40 -14.74
N TRP A 135 11.38 9.72 -14.83
CA TRP A 135 10.51 10.53 -13.98
C TRP A 135 9.02 10.20 -14.15
N LYS A 136 8.55 10.06 -15.40
CA LYS A 136 7.16 9.67 -15.70
C LYS A 136 6.84 8.29 -15.14
N PHE A 137 7.74 7.31 -15.31
CA PHE A 137 7.57 5.98 -14.74
C PHE A 137 7.53 6.01 -13.20
N SER A 138 8.44 6.75 -12.55
CA SER A 138 8.40 6.93 -11.10
C SER A 138 7.05 7.47 -10.59
N ARG A 139 6.46 8.44 -11.32
CA ARG A 139 5.15 8.99 -10.98
C ARG A 139 4.02 7.96 -11.15
N TRP A 140 4.08 7.15 -12.20
CA TRP A 140 3.12 6.07 -12.41
C TRP A 140 3.22 4.99 -11.32
N TYR A 141 4.43 4.53 -11.00
CA TYR A 141 4.66 3.57 -9.91
C TYR A 141 4.24 4.12 -8.56
N LYS A 142 4.41 5.43 -8.31
CA LYS A 142 3.86 6.08 -7.10
C LYS A 142 2.34 5.95 -7.02
N GLY A 143 1.64 6.16 -8.13
CA GLY A 143 0.18 5.97 -8.19
C GLY A 143 -0.23 4.53 -7.92
N ALA A 144 0.41 3.58 -8.61
CA ALA A 144 0.17 2.15 -8.42
C ALA A 144 0.43 1.69 -6.97
N TRP A 145 1.51 2.18 -6.36
CA TRP A 145 1.83 1.93 -4.95
C TRP A 145 0.73 2.40 -3.99
N VAL A 146 0.27 3.64 -4.15
CA VAL A 146 -0.80 4.21 -3.31
C VAL A 146 -2.09 3.42 -3.48
N ILE A 147 -2.49 3.11 -4.72
CA ILE A 147 -3.71 2.32 -4.99
C ILE A 147 -3.60 0.94 -4.34
N SER A 148 -2.47 0.26 -4.52
CA SER A 148 -2.22 -1.07 -3.95
C SER A 148 -2.29 -1.07 -2.43
N LEU A 149 -1.74 -0.03 -1.79
CA LEU A 149 -1.76 0.13 -0.35
C LEU A 149 -3.18 0.43 0.16
N SER A 150 -3.94 1.29 -0.53
CA SER A 150 -5.34 1.57 -0.20
C SER A 150 -6.24 0.35 -0.33
N VAL A 151 -6.09 -0.43 -1.41
CA VAL A 151 -6.83 -1.68 -1.62
C VAL A 151 -6.49 -2.68 -0.51
N SER A 152 -5.20 -2.82 -0.18
CA SER A 152 -4.76 -3.69 0.90
C SER A 152 -5.35 -3.29 2.26
N ALA A 153 -5.29 -2.00 2.61
CA ALA A 153 -5.85 -1.48 3.85
C ALA A 153 -7.38 -1.69 3.93
N ALA A 154 -8.10 -1.40 2.84
CA ALA A 154 -9.54 -1.65 2.78
C ALA A 154 -9.86 -3.13 2.96
N ALA A 155 -9.14 -4.02 2.27
CA ALA A 155 -9.34 -5.46 2.36
C ALA A 155 -9.06 -6.00 3.79
N PHE A 156 -8.04 -5.50 4.47
CA PHE A 156 -7.82 -5.85 5.88
C PHE A 156 -8.95 -5.35 6.80
N ILE A 157 -9.41 -4.10 6.62
CA ILE A 157 -10.52 -3.55 7.40
C ILE A 157 -11.79 -4.37 7.20
N PHE A 158 -12.15 -4.68 5.94
CA PHE A 158 -13.33 -5.51 5.65
C PHE A 158 -13.17 -6.94 6.17
N GLY A 159 -11.98 -7.54 6.00
CA GLY A 159 -11.68 -8.87 6.50
C GLY A 159 -11.79 -9.01 8.03
N PHE A 160 -11.47 -7.96 8.78
CA PHE A 160 -11.63 -7.93 10.24
C PHE A 160 -13.03 -7.47 10.70
N ALA A 161 -13.61 -6.47 10.05
CA ALA A 161 -14.90 -5.90 10.47
C ALA A 161 -16.07 -6.87 10.21
N TRP A 162 -16.02 -7.63 9.11
CA TRP A 162 -17.08 -8.55 8.72
C TRP A 162 -17.38 -9.65 9.75
N PRO A 163 -16.40 -10.42 10.26
CA PRO A 163 -16.68 -11.40 11.31
C PRO A 163 -17.12 -10.77 12.63
N LEU A 164 -16.62 -9.58 12.99
CA LEU A 164 -16.96 -8.89 14.25
C LEU A 164 -18.42 -8.40 14.28
N THR A 165 -18.92 -7.84 13.16
CA THR A 165 -20.32 -7.42 13.08
C THR A 165 -21.25 -8.62 13.24
N GLN A 166 -20.91 -9.76 12.66
CA GLN A 166 -21.73 -10.97 12.76
C GLN A 166 -21.77 -11.55 14.17
N ILE A 167 -20.63 -11.63 14.88
CA ILE A 167 -20.62 -12.09 16.29
C ILE A 167 -21.53 -11.21 17.15
N SER A 168 -21.47 -9.89 16.96
CA SER A 168 -22.30 -8.93 17.69
C SER A 168 -23.80 -9.15 17.44
N PHE A 169 -24.20 -9.46 16.21
CA PHE A 169 -25.60 -9.76 15.87
C PHE A 169 -26.07 -11.13 16.39
N PHE A 170 -25.21 -12.15 16.38
CA PHE A 170 -25.54 -13.49 16.89
C PHE A 170 -25.69 -13.53 18.42
N GLU A 171 -24.83 -12.84 19.18
CA GLU A 171 -24.98 -12.72 20.64
C GLU A 171 -26.29 -12.01 21.01
N THR A 172 -26.66 -10.95 20.30
CA THR A 172 -27.89 -10.19 20.56
C THR A 172 -29.16 -11.06 20.35
N SER A 173 -29.13 -11.97 19.38
CA SER A 173 -30.24 -12.91 19.14
C SER A 173 -30.38 -13.96 20.25
N LEU A 174 -29.25 -14.47 20.76
CA LEU A 174 -29.24 -15.52 21.79
C LEU A 174 -29.68 -14.99 23.17
N TYR A 175 -29.26 -13.77 23.53
CA TYR A 175 -29.73 -13.10 24.74
C TYR A 175 -31.23 -12.79 24.72
N CYS A 176 -31.84 -12.52 23.56
CA CYS A 176 -33.28 -12.35 23.45
C CYS A 176 -34.05 -13.67 23.55
N HIS A 177 -33.49 -14.79 23.08
CA HIS A 177 -34.16 -16.08 23.13
C HIS A 177 -34.11 -16.74 24.52
N GLU A 178 -33.09 -16.43 25.32
CA GLU A 178 -32.98 -16.93 26.71
C GLU A 178 -33.79 -16.09 27.71
N ASN A 179 -33.94 -14.78 27.48
CA ASN A 179 -34.73 -13.89 28.33
C ASN A 179 -36.24 -13.86 27.99
N ALA A 180 -36.67 -14.39 26.84
CA ALA A 180 -38.08 -14.48 26.49
C ALA A 180 -38.89 -15.50 27.34
N LYS A 181 -38.25 -16.19 28.29
CA LYS A 181 -38.95 -17.01 29.31
C LYS A 181 -39.18 -16.30 30.65
N CYS A 182 -38.72 -15.07 30.84
CA CYS A 182 -38.91 -14.34 32.09
C CYS A 182 -39.81 -13.11 31.92
N THR A 183 -41.09 -13.31 31.56
CA THR A 183 -42.19 -12.38 31.91
C THR A 183 -43.52 -12.97 31.48
N GLN A 184 -44.05 -13.90 32.27
CA GLN A 184 -45.50 -14.08 32.44
C GLN A 184 -45.76 -14.51 33.89
N GLU A 185 -45.51 -13.61 34.83
CA GLU A 185 -46.22 -13.65 36.11
C GLU A 185 -47.03 -12.35 36.17
N PRO A 186 -48.36 -12.39 35.99
CA PRO A 186 -49.18 -11.23 36.29
C PRO A 186 -49.17 -11.03 37.80
N VAL A 187 -48.45 -10.01 38.26
CA VAL A 187 -48.61 -9.45 39.60
C VAL A 187 -50.03 -8.91 39.66
N ASN A 188 -50.96 -9.73 40.13
CA ASN A 188 -52.27 -9.30 40.58
C ASN A 188 -52.08 -8.51 41.88
N ALA A 189 -51.71 -7.24 41.73
CA ALA A 189 -51.88 -6.24 42.75
C ALA A 189 -53.36 -5.82 42.75
N ASP A 190 -54.21 -6.62 43.41
CA ASP A 190 -55.57 -6.18 43.73
C ASP A 190 -55.57 -5.62 45.15
N PHE A 191 -55.32 -4.32 45.21
CA PHE A 191 -55.34 -3.47 46.38
C PHE A 191 -56.79 -2.96 46.52
N SER A 192 -57.60 -3.68 47.30
CA SER A 192 -58.90 -3.20 47.81
C SER A 192 -58.88 -3.53 49.30
N GLY A 193 -58.85 -2.57 50.24
CA GLY A 193 -59.71 -1.41 50.30
C GLY A 193 -60.80 -1.68 51.34
N ALA A 194 -60.88 -0.78 52.33
CA ALA A 194 -61.94 -0.62 53.33
C ALA A 194 -61.81 -1.35 54.70
N GLN A 195 -61.32 -0.55 55.65
CA GLN A 195 -61.88 -0.46 57.01
C GLN A 195 -63.42 -0.41 57.00
N GLN A 196 -64.06 -1.06 57.97
CA GLN A 196 -65.24 -0.59 58.72
C GLN A 196 -65.45 -1.53 59.93
N GLU A 197 -65.19 -1.04 61.14
CA GLU A 197 -66.21 -0.64 62.14
C GLU A 197 -67.04 -1.81 62.70
N GLN A 198 -66.60 -2.40 63.83
CA GLN A 198 -67.23 -2.35 65.17
C GLN A 198 -66.59 -3.37 66.12
#